data_AF-A0A964FJP9-F1
#
_entry.id   AF-A0A964FJP9-F1
#
_cell.length_a   1.000
_cell.length_b   1.000
_cell.length_c   1.000
_cell.angle_alpha   90.00
_cell.angle_beta   90.00
_cell.angle_gamma   90.00
#
_symmetry.space_group_name_H-M   'P 1'
#
loop_
_entity.id
_entity.type
_entity.pdbx_description
1 polymer ?
#
loop_
_entity_poly.entity_id
_entity_poly.type
_entity_poly.pdbx_seq_one_letter_code
_entity_poly.pdbx_strand_id
1 'polypeptide(L)'
;MNLICKQFGYLATGLILIGSSSCSSYDAAAKSAENQSQPSASTHQFPHLQLTGNQLDSRSAPAPQPSNSGNSVLASTKVPNSTAKVTVYEVDNLCQSLKPATVTGPDNQLMPSAVNEVLKQEIFASLGLVGYRVTIDRELGIATVDLRASGNSRQKLQNLSSCQMLGLFGGVRQTLTSYAPWQIKTVRFTELGQDIVSTVRE
;
A
#
# COMPACT_ATOMS: atom_id res chain seq x y z
N MET A 1 9.71 59.31 15.71
CA MET A 1 8.57 59.48 14.79
C MET A 1 7.50 58.48 15.20
N ASN A 2 6.44 58.99 15.82
CA ASN A 2 5.26 58.24 16.28
C ASN A 2 4.28 58.08 15.10
N LEU A 3 3.58 56.95 14.97
CA LEU A 3 2.16 56.83 15.35
C LEU A 3 1.57 55.44 15.02
N ILE A 4 0.95 54.88 16.05
CA ILE A 4 -0.15 53.92 16.07
C ILE A 4 -1.27 54.28 15.08
N CYS A 5 -1.83 53.29 14.39
CA CYS A 5 -3.21 53.35 13.91
C CYS A 5 -3.99 52.11 14.39
N LYS A 6 -5.00 52.42 15.21
CA LYS A 6 -5.96 51.55 15.86
C LYS A 6 -6.98 50.99 14.86
N GLN A 7 -7.59 49.89 15.32
CA GLN A 7 -8.92 49.39 15.00
C GLN A 7 -9.89 50.40 14.39
N PHE A 8 -10.58 49.96 13.34
CA PHE A 8 -11.95 50.35 13.06
C PHE A 8 -12.80 49.09 12.96
N GLY A 9 -13.64 48.88 13.98
CA GLY A 9 -14.88 48.15 13.79
C GLY A 9 -15.89 49.09 13.16
N TYR A 10 -16.55 48.64 12.10
CA TYR A 10 -17.85 49.14 11.70
C TYR A 10 -18.72 47.97 11.24
N LEU A 11 -19.87 47.87 11.89
CA LEU A 11 -21.05 47.11 11.52
C LEU A 11 -21.53 47.53 10.12
N ALA A 12 -21.82 46.56 9.27
CA ALA A 12 -22.85 46.71 8.24
C ALA A 12 -23.44 45.33 7.89
N THR A 13 -24.65 45.13 8.37
CA THR A 13 -25.65 44.19 7.89
C THR A 13 -25.70 44.11 6.37
N GLY A 14 -25.58 42.90 5.83
CA GLY A 14 -25.87 42.56 4.43
C GLY A 14 -26.55 41.20 4.37
N LEU A 15 -27.88 41.23 4.30
CA LEU A 15 -28.76 40.10 4.06
C LEU A 15 -28.84 39.85 2.53
N ILE A 16 -29.43 38.73 2.13
CA ILE A 16 -29.84 38.33 0.75
C ILE A 16 -28.68 37.72 -0.07
N LEU A 17 -28.70 36.50 -0.66
CA LEU A 17 -29.74 35.76 -1.39
C LEU A 17 -29.62 34.23 -1.25
N ILE A 18 -30.80 33.61 -1.28
CA ILE A 18 -31.10 32.19 -1.40
C ILE A 18 -30.65 31.69 -2.78
N GLY A 19 -29.82 30.65 -2.81
CA GLY A 19 -29.49 29.91 -4.03
C GLY A 19 -30.01 28.48 -3.95
N SER A 20 -31.23 28.25 -4.42
CA SER A 20 -31.81 26.92 -4.65
C SER A 20 -31.55 26.50 -6.09
N SER A 21 -30.55 25.65 -6.33
CA SER A 21 -30.36 24.99 -7.61
C SER A 21 -31.05 23.63 -7.59
N SER A 22 -32.22 23.56 -8.23
CA SER A 22 -33.01 22.35 -8.42
C SER A 22 -32.37 21.37 -9.41
N CYS A 23 -32.53 20.10 -9.08
CA CYS A 23 -32.87 18.92 -9.89
C CYS A 23 -32.30 18.79 -11.32
N SER A 24 -31.56 17.71 -11.55
CA SER A 24 -31.64 16.96 -12.80
C SER A 24 -32.17 15.55 -12.48
N SER A 25 -33.48 15.39 -12.59
CA SER A 25 -34.10 14.07 -12.73
C SER A 25 -33.96 13.66 -14.20
N TYR A 26 -33.26 12.57 -14.45
CA TYR A 26 -33.37 11.86 -15.72
C TYR A 26 -34.29 10.67 -15.52
N ASP A 27 -35.54 10.83 -15.94
CA ASP A 27 -36.41 9.70 -16.28
C ASP A 27 -36.06 9.27 -17.70
N ALA A 28 -35.62 8.03 -17.86
CA ALA A 28 -35.55 7.36 -19.15
C ALA A 28 -36.12 5.94 -18.96
N ALA A 29 -37.44 5.84 -19.07
CA ALA A 29 -38.11 4.58 -19.34
C ALA A 29 -37.84 4.19 -20.79
N ALA A 30 -37.08 3.12 -21.00
CA ALA A 30 -37.04 2.39 -22.27
C ALA A 30 -37.34 0.92 -22.01
N LYS A 31 -38.55 0.51 -22.38
CA LYS A 31 -38.87 -0.90 -22.67
C LYS A 31 -38.48 -1.18 -24.12
N SER A 32 -37.72 -2.25 -24.36
CA SER A 32 -38.05 -3.30 -25.34
C SER A 32 -36.87 -4.24 -25.58
N ALA A 33 -37.18 -5.53 -25.39
CA ALA A 33 -36.88 -6.69 -26.24
C ALA A 33 -35.44 -7.10 -26.63
N GLU A 34 -35.27 -8.42 -26.60
CA GLU A 34 -34.30 -9.26 -27.33
C GLU A 34 -32.84 -9.26 -26.82
N ASN A 35 -32.09 -10.37 -26.79
CA ASN A 35 -32.32 -11.72 -27.27
C ASN A 35 -31.39 -12.68 -26.50
N GLN A 36 -31.77 -13.95 -26.44
CA GLN A 36 -30.99 -15.09 -25.99
C GLN A 36 -29.66 -15.19 -26.75
N SER A 37 -28.57 -15.52 -26.04
CA SER A 37 -27.38 -16.18 -26.60
C SER A 37 -26.59 -16.92 -25.52
N GLN A 38 -26.92 -18.21 -25.42
CA GLN A 38 -26.10 -19.39 -25.13
C GLN A 38 -24.69 -19.25 -24.51
N PRO A 39 -24.37 -19.97 -23.42
CA PRO A 39 -23.01 -20.10 -22.90
C PRO A 39 -22.19 -21.10 -23.73
N SER A 40 -21.03 -20.66 -24.24
CA SER A 40 -20.00 -21.54 -24.79
C SER A 40 -19.06 -21.99 -23.68
N ALA A 41 -19.22 -23.24 -23.22
CA ALA A 41 -18.22 -23.90 -22.39
C ALA A 41 -17.06 -24.36 -23.29
N SER A 42 -15.90 -23.73 -23.17
CA SER A 42 -14.65 -24.23 -23.77
C SER A 42 -13.87 -25.01 -22.73
N THR A 43 -13.89 -26.34 -22.86
CA THR A 43 -13.02 -27.27 -22.13
C THR A 43 -11.60 -27.17 -22.69
N HIS A 44 -10.72 -26.46 -22.01
CA HIS A 44 -9.28 -26.58 -22.27
C HIS A 44 -8.73 -27.78 -21.50
N GLN A 45 -8.46 -28.87 -22.23
CA GLN A 45 -7.67 -30.00 -21.78
C GLN A 45 -6.22 -29.57 -21.56
N PHE A 46 -5.73 -29.68 -20.32
CA PHE A 46 -4.31 -29.63 -20.00
C PHE A 46 -3.73 -31.05 -20.10
N PRO A 47 -2.61 -31.28 -20.82
CA PRO A 47 -1.86 -32.51 -20.70
C PRO A 47 -1.18 -32.57 -19.33
N HIS A 48 -1.55 -33.59 -18.55
CA HIS A 48 -0.91 -33.97 -17.30
C HIS A 48 0.53 -34.45 -17.59
N LEU A 49 1.52 -33.62 -17.23
CA LEU A 49 2.93 -34.04 -17.15
C LEU A 49 3.08 -34.99 -15.95
N GLN A 50 3.28 -36.27 -16.26
CA GLN A 50 3.65 -37.29 -15.29
C GLN A 50 5.12 -37.09 -14.88
N LEU A 51 5.35 -36.67 -13.63
CA LEU A 51 6.66 -36.69 -13.02
C LEU A 51 6.90 -38.07 -12.41
N THR A 52 7.63 -38.92 -13.15
CA THR A 52 8.12 -40.21 -12.68
C THR A 52 9.17 -39.98 -11.59
N GLY A 53 8.87 -40.44 -10.38
CA GLY A 53 9.85 -40.60 -9.32
C GLY A 53 10.78 -41.78 -9.61
N ASN A 54 12.06 -41.63 -9.27
CA ASN A 54 12.95 -42.73 -9.01
C ASN A 54 13.78 -42.42 -7.75
N GLN A 55 13.78 -43.42 -6.87
CA GLN A 55 14.29 -43.49 -5.52
C GLN A 55 15.70 -44.12 -5.53
N LEU A 56 16.47 -43.91 -4.44
CA LEU A 56 17.60 -44.72 -3.93
C LEU A 56 18.93 -44.57 -4.72
N ASP A 57 20.14 -44.58 -4.15
CA ASP A 57 20.63 -45.00 -2.84
C ASP A 57 22.10 -44.57 -2.64
N SER A 58 22.66 -44.86 -1.45
CA SER A 58 24.10 -45.09 -1.17
C SER A 58 24.95 -43.97 -0.55
N ARG A 59 24.81 -43.86 0.79
CA ARG A 59 25.82 -44.25 1.81
C ARG A 59 27.31 -44.13 1.43
N SER A 60 28.03 -43.28 2.17
CA SER A 60 29.44 -43.49 2.53
C SER A 60 29.74 -42.93 3.92
N ALA A 61 30.54 -43.70 4.66
CA ALA A 61 30.77 -43.67 6.11
C ALA A 61 31.78 -42.57 6.54
N PRO A 62 31.94 -42.32 7.86
CA PRO A 62 32.62 -41.14 8.40
C PRO A 62 34.13 -41.34 8.56
N ALA A 63 34.91 -40.28 8.35
CA ALA A 63 36.33 -40.20 8.70
C ALA A 63 36.52 -39.39 10.00
N PRO A 64 37.47 -39.76 10.88
CA PRO A 64 37.62 -39.18 12.22
C PRO A 64 38.37 -37.84 12.27
N GLN A 65 38.06 -37.10 13.34
CA GLN A 65 38.57 -35.79 13.83
C GLN A 65 40.08 -35.53 13.72
N PRO A 66 40.46 -34.24 13.82
CA PRO A 66 41.15 -33.82 15.05
C PRO A 66 40.39 -32.73 15.82
N SER A 67 40.28 -32.94 17.13
CA SER A 67 39.87 -31.96 18.12
C SER A 67 40.81 -30.76 18.14
N ASN A 68 40.27 -29.56 17.91
CA ASN A 68 40.86 -28.34 18.40
C ASN A 68 39.86 -27.67 19.36
N SER A 69 40.13 -27.86 20.65
CA SER A 69 39.61 -27.00 21.71
C SER A 69 40.10 -25.58 21.46
N GLY A 70 39.23 -24.76 20.90
CA GLY A 70 39.34 -23.31 20.95
C GLY A 70 38.10 -22.79 21.67
N ASN A 71 38.23 -22.45 22.95
CA ASN A 71 37.24 -21.66 23.66
C ASN A 71 37.19 -20.26 23.01
N SER A 72 36.49 -20.13 21.89
CA SER A 72 36.08 -18.82 21.38
C SER A 72 34.75 -18.50 22.03
N VAL A 73 34.82 -17.92 23.23
CA VAL A 73 33.72 -17.12 23.77
C VAL A 73 33.59 -15.87 22.90
N LEU A 74 33.08 -16.04 21.68
CA LEU A 74 32.43 -14.94 20.99
C LEU A 74 31.06 -14.87 21.65
N ALA A 75 30.97 -14.06 22.70
CA ALA A 75 29.70 -13.54 23.16
C ALA A 75 29.09 -12.79 21.96
N SER A 76 28.33 -13.51 21.15
CA SER A 76 27.44 -12.92 20.17
C SER A 76 26.36 -12.25 21.00
N THR A 77 26.59 -10.98 21.34
CA THR A 77 25.62 -10.15 22.04
C THR A 77 24.39 -10.10 21.16
N LYS A 78 23.44 -10.99 21.43
CA LYS A 78 22.11 -11.01 20.85
C LYS A 78 21.48 -9.69 21.26
N VAL A 79 21.55 -8.69 20.37
CA VAL A 79 20.81 -7.45 20.51
C VAL A 79 19.36 -7.88 20.73
N PRO A 80 18.73 -7.51 21.86
CA PRO A 80 17.35 -7.86 22.10
C PRO A 80 16.55 -7.30 20.93
N ASN A 81 15.92 -8.19 20.17
CA ASN A 81 15.11 -7.82 19.02
C ASN A 81 13.81 -7.24 19.59
N SER A 82 13.85 -5.96 19.93
CA SER A 82 12.69 -5.22 20.44
C SER A 82 11.53 -5.41 19.46
N THR A 83 10.38 -5.77 20.02
CA THR A 83 9.15 -5.98 19.28
C THR A 83 8.22 -4.83 19.59
N ALA A 84 7.70 -4.18 18.56
CA ALA A 84 6.69 -3.14 18.71
C ALA A 84 5.45 -3.43 17.88
N LYS A 85 4.42 -2.63 18.14
CA LYS A 85 3.12 -2.67 17.47
C LYS A 85 2.91 -1.38 16.70
N VAL A 86 2.37 -1.50 15.50
CA VAL A 86 1.99 -0.36 14.65
C VAL A 86 0.59 -0.54 14.12
N THR A 87 -0.13 0.57 13.99
CA THR A 87 -1.42 0.58 13.33
C THR A 87 -1.23 0.71 11.83
N VAL A 88 -1.75 -0.24 11.08
CA VAL A 88 -1.88 -0.18 9.62
C VAL A 88 -3.29 0.21 9.24
N TYR A 89 -3.46 0.81 8.07
CA TYR A 89 -4.74 1.32 7.60
C TYR A 89 -5.09 0.71 6.25
N GLU A 90 -6.17 -0.06 6.24
CA GLU A 90 -6.69 -0.77 5.06
C GLU A 90 -7.99 -0.11 4.61
N VAL A 91 -8.29 -0.12 3.31
CA VAL A 91 -9.57 0.43 2.85
C VAL A 91 -10.69 -0.57 3.15
N ASP A 92 -11.85 -0.09 3.56
CA ASP A 92 -13.01 -0.96 3.73
C ASP A 92 -13.53 -1.49 2.39
N ASN A 93 -14.31 -2.58 2.46
CA ASN A 93 -14.91 -3.22 1.29
C ASN A 93 -15.93 -2.32 0.55
N LEU A 94 -16.34 -1.20 1.16
CA LEU A 94 -17.23 -0.22 0.55
C LEU A 94 -16.46 0.93 -0.11
N CYS A 95 -15.13 0.94 0.00
CA CYS A 95 -14.25 1.98 -0.52
C CYS A 95 -14.52 3.38 0.07
N GLN A 96 -15.02 3.47 1.31
CA GLN A 96 -15.45 4.73 1.93
C GLN A 96 -14.48 5.23 3.01
N SER A 97 -13.84 4.32 3.75
CA SER A 97 -12.99 4.68 4.86
C SER A 97 -11.77 3.77 5.01
N LEU A 98 -10.76 4.27 5.73
CA LEU A 98 -9.63 3.47 6.16
C LEU A 98 -9.91 2.87 7.54
N LYS A 99 -9.80 1.56 7.67
CA LYS A 99 -9.96 0.82 8.93
C LYS A 99 -8.60 0.50 9.54
N PRO A 100 -8.42 0.76 10.84
CA PRO A 100 -7.18 0.42 11.52
C PRO A 100 -7.09 -1.09 11.76
N ALA A 101 -5.93 -1.66 11.48
CA ALA A 101 -5.51 -2.99 11.90
C ALA A 101 -4.16 -2.89 12.62
N THR A 102 -3.73 -3.96 13.30
CA THR A 102 -2.47 -3.95 14.08
C THR A 102 -1.48 -4.94 13.50
N VAL A 103 -0.27 -4.46 13.21
CA VAL A 103 0.88 -5.30 12.88
C VAL A 103 1.85 -5.28 14.05
N THR A 104 2.37 -6.46 14.42
CA THR A 104 3.37 -6.63 15.47
C THR A 104 4.60 -7.29 14.87
N GLY A 105 5.79 -6.81 15.22
CA GLY A 105 7.02 -7.41 14.72
C GLY A 105 8.28 -6.75 15.27
N PRO A 106 9.45 -7.28 14.89
CA PRO A 106 10.74 -6.68 15.21
C PRO A 106 10.84 -5.23 14.73
N ASP A 107 11.38 -4.34 15.55
CA ASP A 107 11.48 -2.90 15.22
C ASP A 107 12.18 -2.65 13.88
N ASN A 108 13.21 -3.44 13.55
CA ASN A 108 13.96 -3.33 12.30
C ASN A 108 13.19 -3.81 11.06
N GLN A 109 12.10 -4.57 11.23
CA GLN A 109 11.24 -5.05 10.14
C GLN A 109 9.84 -4.45 10.19
N LEU A 110 9.52 -3.65 11.21
CA LEU A 110 8.15 -3.23 11.47
C LEU A 110 7.59 -2.32 10.39
N MET A 111 8.40 -1.38 9.89
CA MET A 111 8.01 -0.50 8.78
C MET A 111 7.74 -1.25 7.47
N PRO A 112 8.66 -2.08 6.94
CA PRO A 112 8.34 -2.85 5.74
C PRO A 112 7.19 -3.84 5.99
N SER A 113 7.07 -4.43 7.18
CA SER A 113 5.93 -5.31 7.48
C SER A 113 4.60 -4.56 7.42
N ALA A 114 4.54 -3.34 7.97
CA ALA A 114 3.37 -2.49 7.96
C ALA A 114 2.96 -2.06 6.55
N VAL A 115 3.92 -1.60 5.74
CA VAL A 115 3.64 -1.23 4.33
C VAL A 115 3.20 -2.45 3.53
N ASN A 116 3.86 -3.59 3.72
CA ASN A 116 3.49 -4.83 3.05
C ASN A 116 2.08 -5.27 3.42
N GLU A 117 1.67 -5.11 4.69
CA GLU A 117 0.32 -5.47 5.12
C GLU A 117 -0.74 -4.66 4.37
N VAL A 118 -0.55 -3.34 4.26
CA VAL A 118 -1.45 -2.49 3.46
C VAL A 118 -1.48 -2.98 2.00
N LEU A 119 -0.33 -3.26 1.38
CA LEU A 119 -0.23 -3.61 -0.04
C LEU A 119 -0.74 -5.02 -0.40
N LYS A 120 -1.03 -5.88 0.58
CA LYS A 120 -1.58 -7.24 0.34
C LYS A 120 -3.06 -7.26 -0.01
N GLN A 121 -3.79 -6.16 0.20
CA GLN A 121 -5.22 -6.12 -0.05
C GLN A 121 -5.57 -6.53 -1.49
N GLU A 122 -6.57 -7.40 -1.65
CA GLU A 122 -6.95 -7.97 -2.97
C GLU A 122 -7.31 -6.91 -4.01
N ILE A 123 -7.76 -5.73 -3.57
CA ILE A 123 -8.09 -4.62 -4.47
C ILE A 123 -6.90 -4.15 -5.32
N PHE A 124 -5.66 -4.51 -4.95
CA PHE A 124 -4.44 -4.18 -5.69
C PHE A 124 -3.99 -5.30 -6.64
N ALA A 125 -4.65 -6.45 -6.68
CA ALA A 125 -4.23 -7.60 -7.48
C ALA A 125 -4.13 -7.30 -8.99
N SER A 126 -4.95 -6.39 -9.52
CA SER A 126 -4.89 -5.97 -10.93
C SER A 126 -3.67 -5.11 -11.27
N LEU A 127 -3.06 -4.46 -10.28
CA LEU A 127 -1.93 -3.55 -10.45
C LEU A 127 -0.63 -4.31 -10.74
N GLY A 128 -0.60 -5.62 -10.49
CA GLY A 128 0.59 -6.45 -10.73
C GLY A 128 1.80 -5.95 -9.94
N LEU A 129 1.59 -5.50 -8.70
CA LEU A 129 2.68 -5.09 -7.82
C LEU A 129 3.63 -6.27 -7.59
N VAL A 130 4.90 -6.08 -7.91
CA VAL A 130 5.98 -7.07 -7.70
C VAL A 130 6.88 -6.68 -6.52
N GLY A 131 6.70 -5.48 -5.97
CA GLY A 131 7.40 -5.03 -4.78
C GLY A 131 7.33 -3.52 -4.58
N TYR A 132 8.06 -3.04 -3.59
CA TYR A 132 8.22 -1.62 -3.29
C TYR A 132 9.56 -1.36 -2.59
N ARG A 133 9.97 -0.10 -2.53
CA ARG A 133 11.09 0.38 -1.70
C ARG A 133 10.62 1.55 -0.87
N VAL A 134 11.10 1.63 0.37
CA VAL A 134 10.88 2.78 1.25
C VAL A 134 12.22 3.43 1.54
N THR A 135 12.33 4.71 1.25
CA THR A 135 13.48 5.54 1.63
C THR A 135 12.98 6.69 2.48
N ILE A 136 13.77 7.12 3.47
CA ILE A 136 13.36 8.15 4.42
C ILE A 136 14.40 9.26 4.40
N ASP A 137 13.93 10.46 4.08
CA ASP A 137 14.64 11.68 4.41
C ASP A 137 14.28 12.06 5.85
N ARG A 138 15.24 11.87 6.77
CA ARG A 138 15.04 12.10 8.21
C ARG A 138 15.02 13.58 8.58
N GLU A 139 15.67 14.43 7.80
CA GLU A 139 15.73 15.87 8.06
C GLU A 139 14.39 16.52 7.69
N LEU A 140 13.84 16.13 6.54
CA LEU A 140 12.55 16.64 6.06
C LEU A 140 11.35 15.85 6.62
N GLY A 141 11.58 14.64 7.12
CA GLY A 141 10.50 13.74 7.56
C GLY A 141 9.66 13.23 6.39
N ILE A 142 10.29 12.98 5.24
CA ILE A 142 9.62 12.52 4.01
C ILE A 142 9.96 11.06 3.78
N ALA A 143 8.94 10.19 3.77
CA ALA A 143 9.10 8.83 3.29
C ALA A 143 8.74 8.77 1.79
N THR A 144 9.68 8.30 0.96
CA THR A 144 9.41 8.01 -0.45
C THR A 144 9.15 6.51 -0.60
N VAL A 145 7.93 6.18 -1.00
CA VAL A 145 7.49 4.82 -1.34
C VAL A 145 7.55 4.67 -2.86
N ASP A 146 8.52 3.90 -3.32
CA ASP A 146 8.74 3.61 -4.73
C ASP A 146 8.14 2.25 -5.09
N LEU A 147 7.01 2.27 -5.78
CA LEU A 147 6.23 1.11 -6.17
C LEU A 147 6.84 0.46 -7.42
N ARG A 148 6.78 -0.86 -7.48
CA ARG A 148 7.24 -1.66 -8.62
C ARG A 148 6.07 -2.49 -9.13
N ALA A 149 5.55 -2.14 -10.30
CA ALA A 149 4.57 -2.94 -11.01
C ALA A 149 5.24 -3.75 -12.14
N SER A 150 4.69 -4.92 -12.45
CA SER A 150 5.09 -5.69 -13.62
C SER A 150 4.75 -4.93 -14.91
N GLY A 151 5.64 -5.01 -15.91
CA GLY A 151 5.37 -4.48 -17.25
C GLY A 151 4.08 -5.04 -17.87
N ASN A 152 3.70 -6.26 -17.47
CA ASN A 152 2.51 -7.00 -17.94
C ASN A 152 1.30 -6.85 -17.01
N SER A 153 1.27 -5.84 -16.13
CA SER A 153 0.11 -5.60 -15.26
C SER A 153 -1.17 -5.36 -16.07
N ARG A 154 -2.31 -5.85 -15.57
CA ARG A 154 -3.63 -5.62 -16.18
C ARG A 154 -4.03 -4.15 -16.11
N GLN A 155 -3.50 -3.44 -15.11
CA GLN A 155 -3.79 -2.04 -14.84
C GLN A 155 -2.50 -1.31 -14.45
N LYS A 156 -2.38 -0.05 -14.89
CA LYS A 156 -1.23 0.81 -14.58
C LYS A 156 -1.50 1.64 -13.33
N LEU A 157 -0.44 2.04 -12.60
CA LEU A 157 -0.54 2.85 -11.38
C LEU A 157 -1.06 4.27 -11.63
N GLN A 158 -1.09 4.72 -12.89
CA GLN A 158 -1.69 6.00 -13.30
C GLN A 158 -3.22 5.90 -13.45
N ASN A 159 -3.77 4.69 -13.53
CA ASN A 159 -5.19 4.44 -13.84
C ASN A 159 -5.91 3.80 -12.66
N LEU A 160 -5.64 4.24 -11.43
CA LEU A 160 -6.24 3.67 -10.23
C LEU A 160 -7.72 4.06 -10.09
N SER A 161 -8.54 3.11 -9.65
CA SER A 161 -9.90 3.44 -9.20
C SER A 161 -9.84 4.27 -7.91
N SER A 162 -10.92 4.99 -7.57
CA SER A 162 -10.98 5.75 -6.32
C SER A 162 -10.71 4.88 -5.08
N CYS A 163 -11.20 3.64 -5.08
CA CYS A 163 -10.94 2.68 -4.02
C CYS A 163 -9.46 2.35 -3.89
N GLN A 164 -8.80 2.10 -5.03
CA GLN A 164 -7.37 1.80 -5.07
C GLN A 164 -6.53 3.02 -4.69
N MET A 165 -6.90 4.22 -5.13
CA MET A 165 -6.21 5.45 -4.71
C MET A 165 -6.30 5.65 -3.19
N LEU A 166 -7.50 5.48 -2.61
CA LEU A 166 -7.70 5.59 -1.17
C LEU A 166 -6.88 4.54 -0.40
N GLY A 167 -6.96 3.27 -0.78
CA GLY A 167 -6.22 2.21 -0.13
C GLY A 167 -4.71 2.32 -0.30
N LEU A 168 -4.24 2.56 -1.53
CA LEU A 168 -2.80 2.59 -1.85
C LEU A 168 -2.15 3.86 -1.30
N PHE A 169 -2.66 5.04 -1.67
CA PHE A 169 -2.03 6.28 -1.26
C PHE A 169 -2.46 6.71 0.14
N GLY A 170 -3.76 6.65 0.43
CA GLY A 170 -4.31 7.00 1.74
C GLY A 170 -3.86 6.01 2.81
N GLY A 171 -4.05 4.71 2.58
CA GLY A 171 -3.70 3.66 3.54
C GLY A 171 -2.21 3.62 3.88
N VAL A 172 -1.33 3.63 2.87
CA VAL A 172 0.13 3.65 3.10
C VAL A 172 0.56 4.95 3.77
N ARG A 173 0.03 6.11 3.33
CA ARG A 173 0.34 7.40 3.97
C ARG A 173 -0.02 7.38 5.44
N GLN A 174 -1.26 7.03 5.76
CA GLN A 174 -1.76 7.07 7.13
C GLN A 174 -1.02 6.07 8.03
N THR A 175 -0.67 4.89 7.51
CA THR A 175 0.16 3.89 8.19
C THR A 175 1.55 4.43 8.53
N LEU A 176 2.23 5.05 7.57
CA LEU A 176 3.60 5.55 7.77
C LEU A 176 3.65 6.79 8.68
N THR A 177 2.59 7.60 8.71
CA THR A 177 2.53 8.80 9.56
C THR A 177 1.96 8.54 10.96
N SER A 178 1.31 7.40 11.21
CA SER A 178 0.66 7.13 12.51
C SER A 178 1.65 6.73 13.60
N TYR A 179 2.83 6.21 13.24
CA TYR A 179 3.82 5.73 14.19
C TYR A 179 4.92 6.76 14.44
N ALA A 180 4.77 7.52 15.52
CA ALA A 180 5.64 8.63 15.89
C ALA A 180 7.16 8.31 15.88
N PRO A 181 7.64 7.14 16.32
CA PRO A 181 9.07 6.81 16.27
C PRO A 181 9.69 6.82 14.87
N TRP A 182 8.90 6.67 13.81
CA TRP A 182 9.41 6.80 12.44
C TRP A 182 9.67 8.25 12.03
N GLN A 183 9.09 9.23 12.74
CA GLN A 183 9.29 10.66 12.47
C GLN A 183 8.93 11.07 11.04
N ILE A 184 7.96 10.37 10.43
CA ILE A 184 7.48 10.64 9.07
C ILE A 184 6.32 11.63 9.17
N LYS A 185 6.45 12.75 8.47
CA LYS A 185 5.43 13.81 8.38
C LYS A 185 4.63 13.69 7.10
N THR A 186 5.29 13.32 6.00
CA THR A 186 4.67 13.20 4.68
C THR A 186 5.18 12.00 3.92
N VAL A 187 4.38 11.53 2.96
CA VAL A 187 4.70 10.38 2.12
C VAL A 187 4.59 10.77 0.65
N ARG A 188 5.68 10.55 -0.09
CA ARG A 188 5.77 10.71 -1.55
C ARG A 188 5.68 9.33 -2.22
N PHE A 189 4.96 9.25 -3.32
CA PHE A 189 4.79 8.01 -4.08
C PHE A 189 5.43 8.14 -5.45
N THR A 190 6.27 7.16 -5.78
CA THR A 190 6.98 7.08 -7.06
C THR A 190 6.80 5.70 -7.68
N GLU A 191 6.95 5.60 -9.00
CA GLU A 191 7.08 4.35 -9.73
C GLU A 191 8.40 4.40 -10.51
N LEU A 192 9.32 3.47 -10.21
CA LEU A 192 10.67 3.46 -10.79
C LEU A 192 11.40 4.81 -10.62
N GLY A 193 11.16 5.51 -9.50
CA GLY A 193 11.71 6.82 -9.19
C GLY A 193 11.00 8.02 -9.84
N GLN A 194 9.92 7.81 -10.60
CA GLN A 194 9.09 8.89 -11.18
C GLN A 194 7.88 9.17 -10.30
N ASP A 195 7.56 10.44 -10.02
CA ASP A 195 6.40 10.79 -9.18
C ASP A 195 5.08 10.35 -9.83
N ILE A 196 4.23 9.67 -9.05
CA ILE A 196 2.90 9.21 -9.53
C ILE A 196 1.85 10.32 -9.37
N VAL A 197 1.89 11.05 -8.25
CA VAL A 197 0.87 12.04 -7.89
C VAL A 197 1.06 13.38 -8.63
N SER A 198 2.21 13.59 -9.27
CA SER A 198 2.45 14.73 -10.18
C SER A 198 1.82 14.55 -11.56
N THR A 199 1.33 13.35 -11.91
CA THR A 199 0.93 13.01 -13.28
C THR A 199 -0.59 13.06 -13.51
N VAL A 200 -1.38 13.30 -12.47
CA VAL A 200 -2.81 13.60 -12.61
C VAL A 200 -2.94 15.11 -12.85
N ARG A 201 -2.81 15.55 -14.10
CA ARG A 201 -3.23 16.90 -14.49
C ARG A 201 -4.75 16.97 -14.39
N GLU A 202 -5.23 17.99 -13.68
CA GLU A 202 -6.61 18.47 -13.72
C GLU A 202 -7.06 18.81 -15.15
#